data_AF-A0A832JC19-F1
#
_entry.id   AF-A0A832JC19-F1
#
_cell.length_a   1.000
_cell.length_b   1.000
_cell.length_c   1.000
_cell.angle_alpha   90.00
_cell.angle_beta   90.00
_cell.angle_gamma   90.00
#
_symmetry.space_group_name_H-M   'P 1'
#
loop_
_entity.id
_entity.type
_entity.pdbx_description
1 polymer ?
#
loop_
_entity_poly.entity_id
_entity_poly.type
_entity_poly.pdbx_seq_one_letter_code
_entity_poly.pdbx_strand_id
1 'polypeptide(L)'
;MAAMAFPEREVRIPPLRVVVQYRRIAGDSGPSVQIYAPVGEQERQVLRIDCFAELPHYHLDPADRDRVRLLHLRGHQAAIEWALTQLRERLPDLLREAGFPQVADQLSPEAIAQGLPSLSQALHEVLTEGTRPL
;
A
#
# COMPACT_ATOMS: atom_id res chain seq x y z
N MET A 1 0.57 10.39 -27.62
CA MET A 1 1.48 9.61 -26.77
C MET A 1 0.64 8.61 -26.01
N ALA A 2 0.93 7.31 -26.10
CA ALA A 2 0.26 6.35 -25.24
C ALA A 2 0.62 6.68 -23.78
N ALA A 3 -0.37 6.75 -22.89
CA ALA A 3 -0.09 6.82 -21.46
C ALA A 3 0.78 5.59 -21.12
N MET A 4 1.97 5.81 -20.58
CA MET A 4 2.78 4.70 -20.10
C MET A 4 2.02 4.08 -18.93
N ALA A 5 1.47 2.88 -19.15
CA ALA A 5 0.88 2.10 -18.06
C ALA A 5 2.02 1.72 -17.12
N PHE A 6 1.98 2.22 -15.88
CA PHE A 6 2.92 1.78 -14.86
C PHE A 6 2.61 0.34 -14.45
N PRO A 7 3.62 -0.45 -14.10
CA PRO A 7 3.40 -1.82 -13.67
C PRO A 7 2.51 -1.84 -12.43
N GLU A 8 1.50 -2.71 -12.48
CA GLU A 8 0.51 -2.92 -11.43
C GLU A 8 0.39 -4.42 -11.12
N ARG A 9 0.13 -4.74 -9.86
CA ARG A 9 -0.20 -6.08 -9.37
C ARG A 9 -1.33 -5.98 -8.36
N GLU A 10 -2.21 -6.97 -8.33
CA GLU A 10 -3.23 -7.11 -7.30
C GLU A 10 -2.91 -8.30 -6.39
N VAL A 11 -3.07 -8.11 -5.08
CA VAL A 11 -2.95 -9.13 -4.04
C VAL A 11 -4.22 -9.11 -3.20
N ARG A 12 -4.72 -10.30 -2.86
CA ARG A 12 -5.93 -10.46 -2.03
C ARG A 12 -5.52 -10.72 -0.58
N ILE A 13 -6.02 -9.89 0.34
CA ILE A 13 -5.92 -10.10 1.79
C ILE A 13 -7.34 -9.96 2.35
N PRO A 14 -8.21 -10.98 2.20
CA PRO A 14 -9.65 -10.80 2.46
C PRO A 14 -9.96 -10.18 3.83
N PRO A 15 -10.91 -9.23 3.90
CA PRO A 15 -11.76 -8.74 2.80
C PRO A 15 -11.10 -7.69 1.90
N LEU A 16 -9.83 -7.37 2.12
CA LEU A 16 -9.11 -6.32 1.43
C LEU A 16 -8.66 -6.75 0.03
N ARG A 17 -8.73 -5.78 -0.87
CA ARG A 17 -8.08 -5.81 -2.18
C ARG A 17 -6.88 -4.87 -2.13
N VAL A 18 -5.69 -5.40 -2.43
CA VAL A 18 -4.43 -4.64 -2.34
C VAL A 18 -3.87 -4.47 -3.73
N VAL A 19 -3.74 -3.22 -4.18
CA VAL A 19 -3.11 -2.88 -5.45
C VAL A 19 -1.71 -2.35 -5.18
N VAL A 20 -0.72 -2.92 -5.88
CA VAL A 20 0.65 -2.45 -5.87
C VAL A 20 0.95 -1.81 -7.21
N GLN A 21 1.32 -0.53 -7.21
CA GLN A 21 1.58 0.23 -8.43
C GLN A 21 2.86 1.05 -8.30
N TYR A 22 3.65 1.16 -9.37
CA TYR A 22 4.76 2.11 -9.40
C TYR A 22 4.23 3.52 -9.64
N ARG A 23 4.57 4.46 -8.76
CA ARG A 23 4.14 5.86 -8.87
C ARG A 23 5.34 6.78 -9.00
N ARG A 24 5.16 7.89 -9.71
CA ARG A 24 6.13 8.98 -9.85
C ARG A 24 5.41 10.29 -9.51
N ILE A 25 5.93 11.06 -8.57
CA ILE A 25 5.38 12.36 -8.18
C ILE A 25 6.52 13.36 -8.01
N ALA A 26 6.43 14.54 -8.64
CA ALA A 26 7.26 15.72 -8.34
C ALA A 26 8.73 15.47 -7.92
N GLY A 27 9.46 14.60 -8.62
CA GLY A 27 10.88 14.31 -8.35
C GLY A 27 11.17 13.12 -7.42
N ASP A 28 10.14 12.44 -6.90
CA ASP A 28 10.25 11.19 -6.16
C ASP A 28 9.44 10.08 -6.85
N SER A 29 9.70 8.82 -6.50
CA SER A 29 9.00 7.69 -7.08
C SER A 29 9.14 6.44 -6.21
N GLY A 30 8.38 5.41 -6.54
CA GLY A 30 8.52 4.09 -5.95
C GLY A 30 7.20 3.30 -5.98
N PRO A 31 7.21 2.07 -5.47
CA PRO A 31 5.99 1.29 -5.30
C PRO A 31 5.03 1.93 -4.30
N SER A 32 3.74 1.76 -4.54
CA SER A 32 2.66 2.22 -3.69
C SER A 32 1.73 1.06 -3.38
N VAL A 33 1.53 0.77 -2.10
CA VAL A 33 0.55 -0.21 -1.60
C VAL A 33 -0.75 0.52 -1.35
N GLN A 34 -1.77 0.22 -2.16
CA GLN A 34 -3.08 0.82 -2.10
C GLN A 34 -4.09 -0.22 -1.60
N ILE A 35 -4.64 -0.01 -0.41
CA ILE A 35 -5.54 -0.96 0.24
C ILE A 35 -6.97 -0.48 0.12
N TYR A 36 -7.79 -1.33 -0.49
CA TYR A 36 -9.21 -1.13 -0.70
C TYR A 36 -10.02 -2.09 0.16
N ALA A 37 -11.12 -1.60 0.71
CA ALA A 37 -12.05 -2.38 1.52
C ALA A 37 -13.50 -2.07 1.14
N PRO A 38 -14.43 -3.04 1.33
CA PRO A 38 -15.85 -2.76 1.25
C PRO A 38 -16.28 -1.88 2.44
N VAL A 39 -16.83 -0.69 2.14
CA VAL A 39 -17.36 0.26 3.12
C VAL A 39 -18.76 0.65 2.66
N GLY A 40 -19.79 0.08 3.32
CA GLY A 40 -21.17 0.17 2.83
C GLY A 40 -21.33 -0.57 1.50
N GLU A 41 -21.92 0.08 0.50
CA GLU A 41 -22.13 -0.49 -0.85
C GLU A 41 -20.97 -0.21 -1.81
N GLN A 42 -19.91 0.48 -1.36
CA GLN A 42 -18.81 0.92 -2.20
C GLN A 42 -17.49 0.32 -1.74
N GLU A 43 -16.58 0.12 -2.70
CA GLU A 43 -15.17 -0.13 -2.39
C GLU A 43 -14.46 1.22 -2.22
N ARG A 44 -13.72 1.37 -1.12
CA ARG A 44 -13.00 2.61 -0.78
C ARG A 44 -11.54 2.32 -0.51
N GLN A 45 -10.66 3.22 -0.95
CA GLN A 45 -9.26 3.19 -0.52
C GLN A 45 -9.18 3.62 0.94
N VAL A 46 -8.79 2.71 1.83
CA VAL A 46 -8.80 2.93 3.29
C VAL A 46 -7.41 3.22 3.85
N LEU A 47 -6.36 2.74 3.19
CA LEU A 47 -4.96 2.96 3.54
C LEU A 47 -4.13 2.99 2.26
N ARG A 48 -3.13 3.88 2.20
CA ARG A 48 -2.08 3.83 1.17
C ARG A 48 -0.71 4.00 1.80
N ILE A 49 0.26 3.17 1.41
CA ILE A 49 1.66 3.31 1.82
C ILE A 49 2.50 3.53 0.56
N ASP A 50 3.09 4.71 0.44
CA ASP A 50 3.95 5.11 -0.67
C ASP A 50 5.42 4.84 -0.28
N CYS A 51 5.99 3.75 -0.80
CA CYS A 51 7.36 3.29 -0.54
C CYS A 51 8.37 4.03 -1.43
N PHE A 52 8.33 5.36 -1.37
CA PHE A 52 9.17 6.20 -2.20
C PHE A 52 10.61 6.29 -1.72
N ALA A 53 11.53 6.65 -2.62
CA ALA A 53 12.96 6.69 -2.30
C ALA A 53 13.29 7.81 -1.31
N GLU A 54 12.79 9.01 -1.57
CA GLU A 54 13.19 10.20 -0.83
C GLU A 54 12.24 10.47 0.33
N LEU A 55 10.94 10.43 0.10
CA LEU A 55 9.92 10.80 1.07
C LEU A 55 8.89 9.69 1.23
N PRO A 56 9.26 8.51 1.76
CA PRO A 56 8.28 7.47 2.04
C PRO A 56 7.26 7.96 3.08
N HIS A 57 5.99 7.65 2.84
CA HIS A 57 4.88 8.12 3.66
C HIS A 57 3.67 7.18 3.55
N TYR A 58 2.70 7.36 4.43
CA TYR A 58 1.41 6.69 4.31
C TYR A 58 0.25 7.64 4.54
N HIS A 59 -0.89 7.28 3.99
CA HIS A 59 -2.14 8.03 4.03
C HIS A 59 -3.20 7.18 4.72
N LEU A 60 -3.79 7.72 5.79
CA LEU A 60 -4.97 7.15 6.41
C LEU A 60 -6.21 7.77 5.74
N ASP A 61 -7.09 6.93 5.23
CA ASP A 61 -8.30 7.33 4.51
C ASP A 61 -8.05 8.27 3.30
N PRO A 62 -7.31 7.81 2.27
CA PRO A 62 -6.90 8.66 1.15
C PRO A 62 -8.04 9.26 0.32
N ALA A 63 -9.23 8.66 0.39
CA ALA A 63 -10.39 9.07 -0.41
C ALA A 63 -11.16 10.25 0.19
N ASP A 64 -10.86 10.66 1.43
CA ASP A 64 -11.66 11.65 2.17
C ASP A 64 -10.78 12.50 3.09
N ARG A 65 -10.34 11.97 4.23
CA ARG A 65 -9.56 12.75 5.22
C ARG A 65 -8.09 12.92 4.83
N ASP A 66 -7.58 12.00 4.02
CA ASP A 66 -6.22 11.97 3.46
C ASP A 66 -5.11 12.36 4.47
N ARG A 67 -5.13 11.73 5.66
CA ARG A 67 -4.19 12.07 6.73
C ARG A 67 -2.82 11.47 6.42
N VAL A 68 -1.91 12.32 5.95
CA VAL A 68 -0.53 11.94 5.61
C VAL A 68 0.33 11.78 6.87
N ARG A 69 1.22 10.79 6.84
CA ARG A 69 2.26 10.52 7.84
C ARG A 69 3.57 10.28 7.14
N LEU A 70 4.51 11.20 7.34
CA LEU A 70 5.86 11.09 6.80
C LEU A 70 6.68 10.09 7.61
N LEU A 71 7.52 9.32 6.94
CA LEU A 71 8.45 8.40 7.56
C LEU A 71 9.85 8.99 7.56
N HIS A 72 10.58 8.82 8.66
CA HIS A 72 11.99 9.18 8.75
C HIS A 72 12.87 8.03 8.24
N LEU A 73 12.60 7.59 7.01
CA LEU A 73 13.31 6.54 6.29
C LEU A 73 13.79 7.06 4.93
N ARG A 74 14.75 6.37 4.32
CA ARG A 74 15.27 6.65 2.98
C ARG A 74 15.49 5.34 2.21
N GLY A 75 15.23 5.38 0.91
CA GLY A 75 15.39 4.28 -0.01
C GLY A 75 14.20 3.32 -0.05
N HIS A 76 13.92 2.79 -1.25
CA HIS A 76 12.78 1.89 -1.47
C HIS A 76 12.81 0.65 -0.58
N GLN A 77 13.98 0.05 -0.37
CA GLN A 77 14.11 -1.19 0.40
C GLN A 77 13.67 -1.00 1.86
N ALA A 78 14.18 0.05 2.53
CA ALA A 78 13.80 0.34 3.91
C ALA A 78 12.31 0.68 4.03
N ALA A 79 11.75 1.38 3.04
CA ALA A 79 10.32 1.71 3.01
C ALA A 79 9.44 0.45 2.80
N ILE A 80 9.84 -0.45 1.90
CA ILE A 80 9.16 -1.74 1.67
C ILE A 80 9.18 -2.62 2.92
N GLU A 81 10.35 -2.77 3.55
CA GLU A 81 10.50 -3.55 4.78
C GLU A 81 9.64 -2.99 5.92
N TRP A 82 9.61 -1.67 6.05
CA TRP A 82 8.74 -0.99 7.01
C TRP A 82 7.27 -1.27 6.71
N ALA A 83 6.84 -1.13 5.45
CA ALA A 83 5.46 -1.37 5.04
C ALA A 83 5.02 -2.80 5.36
N LEU A 84 5.81 -3.80 4.99
CA LEU A 84 5.50 -5.20 5.29
C LEU A 84 5.43 -5.49 6.79
N THR A 85 6.31 -4.86 7.58
CA THR A 85 6.28 -4.96 9.05
C THR A 85 4.99 -4.36 9.62
N GLN A 86 4.61 -3.15 9.19
CA GLN A 86 3.37 -2.52 9.65
C GLN A 86 2.14 -3.32 9.25
N LEU A 87 2.11 -3.87 8.04
CA LEU A 87 0.97 -4.67 7.59
C LEU A 87 0.85 -5.99 8.34
N ARG A 88 1.98 -6.58 8.76
CA ARG A 88 2.00 -7.78 9.61
C ARG A 88 1.53 -7.51 11.03
N GLU A 89 2.01 -6.43 11.64
CA GLU A 89 1.87 -6.21 13.08
C GLU A 89 0.71 -5.28 13.43
N ARG A 90 0.34 -4.38 12.53
CA ARG A 90 -0.51 -3.23 12.85
C ARG A 90 -1.62 -2.96 11.84
N LEU A 91 -1.86 -3.82 10.85
CA LEU A 91 -2.88 -3.57 9.83
C LEU A 91 -4.28 -3.31 10.45
N PRO A 92 -4.80 -4.10 11.39
CA PRO A 92 -6.08 -3.80 12.02
C PRO A 92 -6.09 -2.44 12.73
N ASP A 93 -5.00 -2.08 13.42
CA ASP A 93 -4.89 -0.81 14.14
C ASP A 93 -4.81 0.38 13.18
N LEU A 94 -4.06 0.27 12.09
CA LEU A 94 -4.01 1.29 11.04
C LEU A 94 -5.38 1.52 10.41
N LEU A 95 -6.18 0.46 10.21
CA LEU A 95 -7.55 0.60 9.74
C LEU A 95 -8.46 1.30 10.76
N ARG A 96 -8.30 1.02 12.06
CA ARG A 96 -9.01 1.75 13.13
C ARG A 96 -8.61 3.23 13.16
N GLU A 97 -7.32 3.53 13.06
CA GLU A 97 -6.81 4.90 12.95
C GLU A 97 -7.33 5.63 11.70
N ALA A 98 -7.47 4.89 10.60
CA ALA A 98 -8.09 5.34 9.35
C ALA A 98 -9.63 5.46 9.43
N GLY A 99 -10.25 5.08 10.55
CA GLY A 99 -11.68 5.26 10.78
C GLY A 99 -12.55 4.09 10.30
N PHE A 100 -11.96 2.91 10.07
CA PHE A 100 -12.65 1.72 9.57
C PHE A 100 -12.59 0.54 10.55
N PRO A 101 -13.06 0.68 11.81
CA PRO A 101 -13.02 -0.40 12.78
C PRO A 101 -13.81 -1.64 12.33
N GLN A 102 -14.90 -1.46 11.59
CA GLN A 102 -15.72 -2.57 11.09
C GLN A 102 -14.98 -3.43 10.05
N VAL A 103 -14.05 -2.83 9.28
CA VAL A 103 -13.18 -3.57 8.36
C VAL A 103 -12.08 -4.27 9.16
N ALA A 104 -11.50 -3.58 10.15
CA ALA A 104 -10.46 -4.14 11.01
C ALA A 104 -10.94 -5.40 11.74
N ASP A 105 -12.18 -5.42 12.21
CA ASP A 105 -12.77 -6.54 12.95
C ASP A 105 -13.06 -7.77 12.06
N GLN A 106 -13.07 -7.61 10.73
CA GLN A 106 -13.25 -8.69 9.77
C GLN A 106 -11.93 -9.33 9.31
N LEU A 107 -10.79 -8.74 9.67
CA LEU A 107 -9.49 -9.26 9.27
C LEU A 107 -9.10 -10.48 10.10
N SER A 108 -8.76 -11.58 9.43
CA SER A 108 -8.13 -12.72 10.09
C SER A 108 -6.60 -12.59 10.05
N PRO A 109 -5.88 -12.91 11.15
CA PRO A 109 -4.42 -12.97 11.14
C PRO A 109 -3.87 -13.92 10.07
N GLU A 110 -4.60 -15.01 9.78
CA GLU A 110 -4.26 -15.97 8.73
C GLU A 110 -4.30 -15.34 7.33
N ALA A 111 -5.33 -14.58 6.98
CA ALA A 111 -5.42 -13.91 5.69
C ALA A 111 -4.26 -12.92 5.49
N ILE A 112 -3.91 -12.17 6.54
CA ILE A 112 -2.75 -11.28 6.55
C ILE A 112 -1.46 -12.08 6.29
N ALA A 113 -1.24 -13.14 7.07
CA ALA A 113 -0.04 -13.98 6.94
C ALA A 113 0.11 -14.61 5.56
N GLN A 114 -0.98 -15.09 4.95
CA GLN A 114 -0.99 -15.69 3.61
C GLN A 114 -0.77 -14.65 2.50
N GLY A 115 -1.28 -13.43 2.67
CA GLY A 115 -1.17 -12.37 1.66
C GLY A 115 0.20 -11.68 1.61
N LEU A 116 0.90 -11.58 2.75
CA LEU A 116 2.16 -10.84 2.85
C LEU A 116 3.28 -11.33 1.91
N PRO A 117 3.50 -12.65 1.70
CA PRO A 117 4.48 -13.12 0.72
C PRO A 117 4.19 -12.62 -0.70
N SER A 118 2.92 -12.70 -1.13
CA SER A 118 2.49 -12.22 -2.45
C SER A 118 2.63 -10.71 -2.58
N LEU A 119 2.33 -9.96 -1.51
CA LEU A 119 2.52 -8.51 -1.47
C LEU A 119 4.00 -8.12 -1.57
N SER A 120 4.87 -8.83 -0.85
CA SER A 120 6.32 -8.63 -0.92
C SER A 120 6.82 -8.84 -2.34
N GLN A 121 6.46 -9.97 -2.96
CA GLN A 121 6.80 -10.25 -4.35
C GLN A 121 6.32 -9.15 -5.30
N ALA A 122 5.05 -8.75 -5.19
CA ALA A 122 4.47 -7.70 -6.01
C ALA A 122 5.22 -6.36 -5.88
N LEU A 123 5.61 -5.97 -4.66
CA LEU A 123 6.40 -4.76 -4.41
C LEU A 123 7.76 -4.79 -5.12
N HIS A 124 8.46 -5.92 -5.05
CA HIS A 124 9.76 -6.09 -5.70
C HIS A 124 9.66 -6.15 -7.23
N GLU A 125 8.65 -6.82 -7.79
CA GLU A 125 8.39 -6.84 -9.22
C GLU A 125 8.09 -5.44 -9.77
N VAL A 126 7.15 -4.74 -9.12
CA VAL A 126 6.74 -3.38 -9.51
C VAL A 126 7.90 -2.39 -9.40
N LEU A 127 8.74 -2.51 -8.36
CA LEU A 127 9.96 -1.71 -8.23
C LEU A 127 10.94 -1.98 -9.39
N THR A 128 11.20 -3.25 -9.68
CA THR A 128 12.15 -3.67 -10.72
C THR A 128 11.70 -3.20 -12.10
N GLU A 129 10.41 -3.33 -12.41
CA GLU A 129 9.84 -2.88 -13.68
C GLU A 129 9.80 -1.36 -13.78
N GLY A 130 9.40 -0.66 -12.72
CA GLY A 130 9.23 0.80 -12.72
C GLY A 130 10.52 1.62 -12.72
N THR A 131 11.65 0.99 -12.35
CA THR A 131 13.00 1.57 -12.38
C THR A 131 13.77 1.25 -13.67
N ARG A 132 13.22 0.43 -14.57
CA ARG A 132 13.87 0.11 -15.84
C ARG A 132 14.01 1.39 -16.69
N PRO A 133 15.18 1.63 -17.30
CA PRO A 133 15.33 2.67 -18.33
C PRO A 133 14.36 2.41 -19.49
N LEU A 134 13.80 3.48 -20.05
CA LEU A 134 12.94 3.41 -21.24
C LEU A 134 13.73 2.98 -22.48
#